data_AF-A0A484LL17-F1
#
_entry.id   AF-A0A484LL17-F1
#
_cell.length_a   1.000
_cell.length_b   1.000
_cell.length_c   1.000
_cell.angle_alpha   90.00
_cell.angle_beta   90.00
_cell.angle_gamma   90.00
#
_symmetry.space_group_name_H-M   'P 1'
#
loop_
_entity.id
_entity.type
_entity.pdbx_description
1 polymer ?
#
loop_
_entity_poly.entity_id
_entity_poly.type
_entity_poly.pdbx_seq_one_letter_code
_entity_poly.pdbx_strand_id
1 'polypeptide(L)'
;MSQYDVAAAQEKLKKEVELVMKQVKELTGSVEVPTFEGRNDPEKFSKWLAKVEDVFILKDVLEDKRVKLVVAKFQRHASTWWASVASKRSSKEKRR
;
A
#
# COMPACT_ATOMS: atom_id res chain seq x y z
N MET A 1 24.50 -38.67 8.05
CA MET A 1 23.20 -38.24 7.50
C MET A 1 23.28 -38.37 6.00
N SER A 2 22.30 -39.01 5.37
CA SER A 2 22.32 -39.26 3.93
C SER A 2 21.87 -38.00 3.17
N GLN A 3 22.33 -37.85 1.93
CA GLN A 3 21.91 -36.77 1.02
C GLN A 3 20.38 -36.74 0.81
N TYR A 4 19.72 -37.89 0.98
CA TYR A 4 18.26 -38.02 0.93
C TYR A 4 17.56 -37.33 2.12
N ASP A 5 18.14 -37.38 3.32
CA ASP A 5 17.56 -36.75 4.51
C ASP A 5 17.54 -35.22 4.37
N VAL A 6 18.59 -34.65 3.76
CA VAL A 6 18.71 -33.21 3.50
C VAL A 6 17.73 -32.76 2.42
N ALA A 7 17.57 -33.54 1.36
CA ALA A 7 16.60 -33.26 0.29
C ALA A 7 15.15 -33.31 0.80
N ALA A 8 14.83 -34.30 1.64
CA ALA A 8 13.52 -34.42 2.27
C ALA A 8 13.22 -33.24 3.21
N ALA A 9 14.21 -32.80 4.00
CA ALA A 9 14.08 -31.62 4.85
C ALA A 9 13.89 -30.33 4.03
N GLN A 10 14.60 -30.19 2.91
CA GLN A 10 14.41 -29.07 1.98
C GLN A 10 13.01 -29.05 1.36
N GLU A 11 12.50 -30.20 0.95
CA GLU A 11 11.16 -30.27 0.34
C GLU A 11 10.06 -29.98 1.36
N LYS A 12 10.24 -30.43 2.60
CA LYS A 12 9.35 -30.08 3.72
C LYS A 12 9.35 -28.56 3.95
N LEU A 13 10.52 -27.94 4.04
CA LEU A 13 10.66 -26.50 4.24
C LEU A 13 10.06 -25.70 3.07
N LYS A 14 10.26 -26.14 1.82
CA LYS A 14 9.65 -25.51 0.64
C LYS A 14 8.13 -25.54 0.71
N LYS A 15 7.53 -26.67 1.09
CA LYS A 15 6.07 -26.80 1.26
C LYS A 15 5.54 -25.91 2.40
N GLU A 16 6.28 -25.80 3.50
CA GLU A 16 5.92 -24.90 4.61
C GLU A 16 5.99 -23.43 4.20
N VAL A 17 7.03 -23.01 3.48
CA VAL A 17 7.15 -21.64 2.95
C VAL A 17 6.03 -21.33 1.95
N GLU A 18 5.69 -22.27 1.07
CA GLU A 18 4.60 -22.10 0.10
C GLU A 18 3.23 -21.99 0.80
N LEU A 19 3.01 -22.78 1.85
CA LEU A 19 1.80 -22.69 2.67
C LEU A 19 1.71 -21.35 3.41
N VAL A 20 2.81 -20.88 4.00
CA VAL A 20 2.88 -19.57 4.66
C VAL A 20 2.65 -18.45 3.65
N MET A 21 3.25 -18.52 2.47
CA MET A 21 3.04 -17.56 1.38
C MET A 21 1.58 -17.55 0.92
N LYS A 22 0.91 -18.71 0.85
CA LYS A 22 -0.51 -18.82 0.53
C LYS A 22 -1.39 -18.19 1.61
N GLN A 23 -1.07 -18.41 2.90
CA GLN A 23 -1.78 -17.80 4.03
C GLN A 23 -1.58 -16.28 4.07
N VAL A 24 -0.35 -15.81 3.82
CA VAL A 24 -0.03 -14.38 3.69
C VAL A 24 -0.79 -13.78 2.50
N LYS A 25 -0.91 -14.49 1.38
CA LYS A 25 -1.67 -14.04 0.21
C LYS A 25 -3.18 -13.94 0.48
N GLU A 26 -3.73 -14.83 1.29
CA GLU A 26 -5.13 -14.79 1.72
C GLU A 26 -5.40 -13.64 2.69
N LEU A 27 -4.50 -13.41 3.65
CA LEU A 27 -4.57 -12.28 4.59
C LEU A 27 -4.36 -10.92 3.89
N THR A 28 -3.51 -10.87 2.87
CA THR A 28 -3.25 -9.65 2.06
C THR A 28 -4.29 -9.41 0.97
N GLY A 29 -5.11 -10.41 0.64
CA GLY A 29 -6.24 -10.30 -0.30
C GLY A 29 -7.30 -9.31 0.17
N SER A 30 -7.51 -9.20 1.49
CA SER A 30 -8.42 -8.22 2.10
C SER A 30 -7.81 -6.84 2.34
N VAL A 31 -6.50 -6.67 2.06
CA VAL A 31 -5.80 -5.40 2.23
C VAL A 31 -5.99 -4.55 0.98
N GLU A 32 -7.22 -4.07 0.78
CA GLU A 32 -7.49 -3.04 -0.21
C GLU A 32 -7.07 -1.68 0.31
N VAL A 33 -6.63 -0.79 -0.60
CA VAL A 33 -6.35 0.60 -0.26
C VAL A 33 -7.67 1.22 0.23
N PRO A 34 -7.77 1.63 1.51
CA PRO A 34 -9.00 2.21 2.05
C PRO A 34 -9.32 3.53 1.34
N THR A 35 -10.59 3.83 1.14
CA THR A 35 -11.04 5.14 0.61
C THR A 35 -10.99 6.20 1.69
N PHE A 36 -10.64 7.43 1.32
CA PHE A 36 -10.64 8.59 2.22
C PHE A 36 -11.66 9.61 1.73
N GLU A 37 -12.81 9.69 2.42
CA GLU A 37 -13.88 10.64 2.10
C GLU A 37 -13.60 12.05 2.64
N GLY A 38 -12.58 12.21 3.49
CA GLY A 38 -12.14 13.50 3.99
C GLY A 38 -13.13 14.14 4.97
N ARG A 39 -12.90 13.93 6.26
CA ARG A 39 -13.09 15.03 7.22
C ARG A 39 -11.74 15.73 7.33
N ASN A 40 -11.75 17.07 7.37
CA ASN A 40 -10.61 18.00 7.48
C ASN A 40 -9.77 17.76 8.75
N ASP A 41 -9.23 16.57 8.89
CA ASP A 41 -8.67 16.05 10.11
C ASP A 41 -7.29 15.50 9.74
N PRO A 42 -6.24 16.35 9.84
CA PRO A 42 -4.90 16.00 9.39
C PRO A 42 -4.35 14.77 10.13
N GLU A 43 -4.78 14.52 11.37
CA GLU A 43 -4.43 13.31 12.11
C GLU A 43 -5.04 12.05 11.48
N LYS A 44 -6.31 12.12 11.05
CA LYS A 44 -6.95 10.99 10.35
C LYS A 44 -6.34 10.75 8.98
N PHE A 45 -5.96 11.81 8.27
CA PHE A 45 -5.25 11.70 7.01
C PHE A 45 -3.89 11.00 7.20
N SER A 46 -3.13 11.39 8.23
CA SER A 46 -1.83 10.77 8.52
C SER A 46 -1.95 9.29 8.90
N LYS A 47 -2.95 8.93 9.72
CA LYS A 47 -3.23 7.52 10.07
C LYS A 47 -3.67 6.69 8.87
N TRP A 48 -4.47 7.28 7.98
CA TRP A 48 -4.88 6.65 6.73
C TRP A 48 -3.68 6.44 5.80
N LEU A 49 -2.83 7.46 5.63
CA LEU A 49 -1.60 7.39 4.84
C LEU A 49 -0.68 6.25 5.28
N ALA A 50 -0.39 6.16 6.59
CA ALA A 50 0.44 5.08 7.14
C ALA A 50 -0.12 3.69 6.78
N LYS A 51 -1.44 3.54 6.85
CA LYS A 51 -2.14 2.29 6.49
C LYS A 51 -2.04 1.98 4.99
N VAL A 52 -2.10 3.01 4.15
CA VAL A 52 -1.93 2.89 2.69
C VAL A 52 -0.47 2.57 2.32
N GLU A 53 0.50 3.13 3.01
CA GLU A 53 1.92 2.80 2.85
C GLU A 53 2.20 1.34 3.19
N ASP A 54 1.65 0.82 4.30
CA ASP A 54 1.74 -0.60 4.63
C ASP A 54 1.14 -1.48 3.53
N VAL A 55 -0.01 -1.09 2.96
CA VAL A 55 -0.62 -1.79 1.80
C VAL A 55 0.32 -1.77 0.59
N PHE A 56 0.99 -0.64 0.33
CA PHE A 56 1.91 -0.53 -0.81
C PHE A 56 3.18 -1.34 -0.64
N ILE A 57 3.70 -1.46 0.59
CA ILE A 57 4.84 -2.33 0.91
C ILE A 57 4.42 -3.79 0.77
N LEU A 58 3.24 -4.17 1.29
CA LEU A 58 2.71 -5.52 1.17
C LEU A 58 2.44 -5.95 -0.28
N LYS A 59 2.01 -5.03 -1.14
CA LYS A 59 1.68 -5.31 -2.54
C LYS A 59 2.80 -4.98 -3.53
N ASP A 60 3.98 -4.59 -3.03
CA ASP A 60 5.13 -4.15 -3.83
C ASP A 60 4.73 -3.14 -4.92
N VAL A 61 3.92 -2.15 -4.55
CA VAL A 61 3.41 -1.17 -5.51
C VAL A 61 4.51 -0.18 -5.85
N LEU A 62 4.79 0.01 -7.14
CA LEU A 62 5.73 1.01 -7.64
C LEU A 62 5.33 2.43 -7.26
N GLU A 63 6.30 3.26 -6.84
CA GLU A 63 6.09 4.62 -6.34
C GLU A 63 5.33 5.52 -7.33
N ASP A 64 5.61 5.38 -8.63
CA ASP A 64 4.90 6.08 -9.72
C ASP A 64 3.39 5.81 -9.78
N LYS A 65 2.96 4.64 -9.28
CA LYS A 65 1.56 4.22 -9.22
C LYS A 65 0.93 4.52 -7.86
N ARG A 66 1.73 4.65 -6.79
CA ARG A 66 1.23 4.95 -5.43
C ARG A 66 0.46 6.26 -5.40
N VAL A 67 1.02 7.33 -5.97
CA VAL A 67 0.36 8.64 -6.01
C VAL A 67 -0.95 8.60 -6.78
N LYS A 68 -0.98 7.92 -7.93
CA LYS A 68 -2.20 7.76 -8.74
C LYS A 68 -3.30 6.99 -8.00
N LEU A 69 -2.92 5.94 -7.26
CA LEU A 69 -3.84 5.15 -6.43
C LEU A 69 -4.37 5.94 -5.24
N VAL A 70 -3.52 6.69 -4.54
CA VAL A 70 -3.93 7.58 -3.43
C VAL A 70 -4.93 8.62 -3.91
N VAL A 71 -4.64 9.28 -5.05
CA VAL A 71 -5.54 10.28 -5.65
C VAL A 71 -6.87 9.65 -6.07
N ALA A 72 -6.85 8.44 -6.64
CA ALA A 72 -8.07 7.71 -7.00
C ALA A 72 -8.91 7.27 -5.79
N LYS A 73 -8.29 7.18 -4.60
CA LYS A 73 -8.95 6.79 -3.35
C LYS A 73 -9.44 7.98 -2.53
N PHE A 74 -9.17 9.21 -2.98
CA PHE A 74 -9.84 10.40 -2.48
C PHE A 74 -11.25 10.50 -3.03
N GLN A 75 -12.23 10.54 -2.13
CA GLN A 75 -13.63 10.74 -2.47
C GLN A 75 -14.15 12.04 -1.81
N ARG A 76 -15.23 12.59 -2.38
CA ARG A 76 -15.95 13.77 -1.87
C ARG A 76 -15.03 14.96 -1.58
N HIS A 77 -14.85 15.29 -0.30
CA HIS A 77 -14.14 16.49 0.14
C HIS A 77 -12.62 16.37 -0.03
N ALA A 78 -12.09 15.14 0.02
CA ALA A 78 -10.67 14.90 -0.17
C ALA A 78 -10.21 15.23 -1.61
N SER A 79 -11.05 14.99 -2.62
CA SER A 79 -10.75 15.30 -4.02
C SER A 79 -10.63 16.81 -4.25
N THR A 80 -11.55 17.59 -3.68
CA THR A 80 -11.52 19.07 -3.76
C THR A 80 -10.32 19.65 -3.00
N TRP A 81 -9.98 19.10 -1.83
CA TRP A 81 -8.79 19.50 -1.08
C TRP A 81 -7.51 19.24 -1.86
N TRP A 82 -7.36 18.06 -2.47
CA TRP A 82 -6.19 17.73 -3.28
C TRP A 82 -6.05 18.67 -4.49
N ALA A 83 -7.15 18.98 -5.19
CA ALA A 83 -7.14 19.94 -6.30
C ALA A 83 -6.71 21.34 -5.86
N SER A 84 -7.15 21.77 -4.66
CA SER A 84 -6.73 23.04 -4.05
C SER A 84 -5.25 23.05 -3.69
N VAL A 85 -4.74 21.97 -3.10
CA VAL A 85 -3.31 21.81 -2.74
C VAL A 85 -2.43 21.76 -4.00
N ALA A 86 -2.83 21.03 -5.03
CA ALA A 86 -2.13 20.96 -6.31
C ALA A 86 -2.05 22.34 -6.99
N SER A 87 -3.16 23.08 -7.04
CA SER A 87 -3.17 24.45 -7.58
C SER A 87 -2.29 25.43 -6.80
N LYS A 88 -2.22 25.27 -5.48
CA LYS A 88 -1.31 26.06 -4.63
C LYS A 88 0.16 25.74 -4.88
N ARG A 89 0.50 24.53 -5.35
CA ARG A 89 1.88 24.16 -5.72
C ARG A 89 2.29 24.75 -7.08
N SER A 90 1.42 24.70 -8.10
CA SER A 90 1.74 25.30 -9.42
C SER A 90 1.89 26.83 -9.36
N SER A 91 1.17 27.49 -8.45
CA SER A 91 1.24 28.94 -8.28
C SER A 91 2.52 29.44 -7.58
N LYS A 92 3.30 28.55 -6.95
CA LYS A 92 4.61 28.89 -6.35
C LYS A 92 5.76 28.79 -7.35
N GLU A 93 5.62 28.01 -8.42
CA GLU A 93 6.62 27.89 -9.50
C GLU A 93 6.68 29.17 -10.34
N LYS A 94 5.57 29.91 -10.47
CA LYS A 94 5.48 31.13 -11.30
C LYS A 94 6.00 32.42 -10.62
N ARG A 95 6.54 32.31 -9.40
CA ARG A 95 7.04 33.46 -8.61
C ARG A 95 8.51 33.33 -8.18
N ARG A 96 9.28 32.47 -8.83
CA ARG A 96 10.75 32.49 -8.77
C ARG A 96 11.31 33.10 -10.04
#